data_AF-A0A520GNB2-F1
#
_entry.id   AF-A0A520GNB2-F1
#
_cell.length_a   1.000
_cell.length_b   1.000
_cell.length_c   1.000
_cell.angle_alpha   90.00
_cell.angle_beta   90.00
_cell.angle_gamma   90.00
#
_symmetry.space_group_name_H-M   'P 1'
#
loop_
_entity.id
_entity.type
_entity.pdbx_description
1 polymer ?
#
loop_
_entity_poly.entity_id
_entity_poly.type
_entity_poly.pdbx_seq_one_letter_code
_entity_poly.pdbx_strand_id
1 'polypeptide(L)'
;PELNSRWKDTRLRSSRYLNNMVEQDHRGVKLRIKPMLGFKVFDRAAVTIAGVELMHRIRKGQFNLGRLRLKGQAAPAIWNAVLSA
;
A
#
# COMPACT_ATOMS: atom_id res chain seq x y z
N PRO A 1 26.76 20.44 10.92
CA PRO A 1 25.42 19.86 11.20
C PRO A 1 25.58 18.40 11.64
N GLU A 2 25.33 18.12 12.92
CA GLU A 2 25.47 16.78 13.49
C GLU A 2 24.47 15.82 12.82
N LEU A 3 25.00 14.88 12.04
CA LEU A 3 24.24 13.73 11.56
C LEU A 3 23.75 12.97 12.80
N ASN A 4 22.45 13.05 13.05
CA ASN A 4 21.73 12.34 14.10
C ASN A 4 22.30 10.91 14.27
N SER A 5 22.83 10.61 15.46
CA SER A 5 23.54 9.36 15.79
C SER A 5 22.77 8.09 15.40
N ARG A 6 21.45 8.20 15.26
CA ARG A 6 20.55 7.12 14.83
C ARG A 6 20.79 6.63 13.40
N TRP A 7 21.42 7.43 12.54
CA TRP A 7 21.63 7.11 11.13
C TRP A 7 23.10 6.95 10.76
N LYS A 8 23.99 6.86 11.75
CA LYS A 8 25.46 6.76 11.54
C LYS A 8 25.85 5.57 10.66
N ASP A 9 25.12 4.46 10.75
CA ASP A 9 25.39 3.23 10.00
C ASP A 9 24.46 3.03 8.79
N THR A 10 23.55 3.99 8.55
CA THR A 10 22.59 3.88 7.46
C THR A 10 23.24 4.31 6.15
N ARG A 11 23.54 3.33 5.30
CA ARG A 11 24.12 3.57 3.98
C ARG A 11 23.08 4.23 3.06
N LEU A 12 23.12 5.56 2.96
CA LEU A 12 22.28 6.32 2.03
C LEU A 12 22.60 5.92 0.59
N ARG A 13 21.69 5.20 -0.07
CA ARG A 13 21.79 4.90 -1.49
C ARG A 13 20.98 5.91 -2.29
N SER A 14 21.61 7.00 -2.70
CA SER A 14 21.03 8.02 -3.58
C SER A 14 21.00 7.57 -5.06
N SER A 15 20.73 6.29 -5.33
CA SER A 15 20.55 5.83 -6.70
C SER A 15 19.21 6.31 -7.23
N ARG A 16 19.23 7.23 -8.19
CA ARG A 16 18.03 7.76 -8.86
C ARG A 16 17.09 6.64 -9.34
N TYR A 17 17.65 5.54 -9.84
CA TYR A 17 16.88 4.40 -10.32
C TYR A 17 16.11 3.68 -9.19
N LEU A 18 16.80 3.39 -8.07
CA LEU A 18 16.15 2.75 -6.92
C LEU A 18 15.09 3.67 -6.30
N ASN A 19 15.37 4.98 -6.25
CA ASN A 19 14.40 5.95 -5.79
C ASN A 19 13.14 5.95 -6.66
N ASN A 20 13.29 5.95 -7.99
CA ASN A 20 12.15 5.91 -8.90
C ASN A 20 11.30 4.64 -8.76
N MET A 21 11.93 3.48 -8.52
CA MET A 21 11.21 2.22 -8.31
C MET A 21 10.36 2.27 -7.04
N VAL A 22 10.94 2.79 -5.96
CA VAL A 22 10.20 3.03 -4.72
C VAL A 22 9.08 4.04 -5.01
N GLU A 23 9.38 5.22 -5.60
CA GLU A 23 8.45 6.29 -6.07
C GLU A 23 7.27 5.80 -6.90
N GLN A 24 7.50 4.80 -7.73
CA GLN A 24 6.45 4.21 -8.54
C GLN A 24 5.51 3.32 -7.71
N ASP A 25 6.04 2.54 -6.78
CA ASP A 25 5.25 1.60 -5.97
C ASP A 25 4.26 2.33 -5.05
N HIS A 26 4.73 3.33 -4.29
CA HIS A 26 3.86 4.13 -3.41
C HIS A 26 2.99 5.17 -4.12
N ARG A 27 3.07 5.35 -5.45
CA ARG A 27 2.26 6.34 -6.17
C ARG A 27 0.76 6.11 -6.02
N GLY A 28 0.32 4.85 -6.03
CA GLY A 28 -1.09 4.49 -5.86
C GLY A 28 -1.63 4.87 -4.47
N VAL A 29 -0.83 4.57 -3.44
CA VAL A 29 -1.14 4.89 -2.04
C VAL A 29 -1.16 6.42 -1.84
N LYS A 30 -0.14 7.13 -2.32
CA LYS A 30 -0.07 8.60 -2.27
C LYS A 30 -1.25 9.26 -2.97
N LEU A 31 -1.68 8.76 -4.13
CA LEU A 31 -2.82 9.31 -4.87
C LEU A 31 -4.13 9.21 -4.07
N ARG A 32 -4.32 8.14 -3.29
CA ARG A 32 -5.53 7.91 -2.49
C ARG A 32 -5.51 8.68 -1.18
N ILE A 33 -4.33 8.89 -0.61
CA ILE A 33 -4.16 9.67 0.62
C ILE A 33 -4.11 11.17 0.36
N LYS A 34 -3.67 11.63 -0.81
CA LYS A 34 -3.54 13.06 -1.14
C LYS A 34 -4.77 13.94 -0.82
N PRO A 35 -6.04 13.50 -1.03
CA PRO A 35 -7.21 14.27 -0.62
C PRO A 35 -7.55 14.16 0.89
N MET A 36 -6.92 13.24 1.61
CA MET A 36 -7.05 13.10 3.06
C MET A 36 -6.03 14.05 3.71
N LEU A 37 -6.41 14.78 4.78
CA LEU A 37 -5.54 15.72 5.53
C LEU A 37 -4.37 15.03 6.29
N GLY A 38 -3.85 13.92 5.77
CA GLY A 38 -2.92 13.03 6.43
C GLY A 38 -3.58 12.14 7.49
N PHE A 39 -2.81 11.17 7.99
CA PHE A 39 -3.23 10.33 9.10
C PHE A 39 -2.74 10.92 10.41
N LYS A 40 -3.64 11.08 11.39
CA LYS A 40 -3.31 11.56 12.74
C LYS A 40 -2.74 10.47 13.65
N VAL A 41 -2.95 9.19 13.31
CA VAL A 41 -2.58 8.03 14.14
C VAL A 41 -2.02 6.93 13.25
N PHE A 42 -0.89 6.32 13.65
CA PHE A 42 -0.19 5.29 12.87
C PHE A 42 -1.04 4.03 12.65
N ASP A 43 -1.75 3.55 13.67
CA ASP A 43 -2.58 2.34 13.52
C ASP A 43 -3.68 2.52 12.46
N ARG A 44 -4.30 3.71 12.45
CA ARG A 44 -5.30 4.06 11.42
C ARG A 44 -4.69 4.20 10.03
N ALA A 45 -3.45 4.72 9.96
CA ALA A 45 -2.70 4.78 8.71
C ALA A 45 -2.42 3.37 8.18
N ALA A 46 -1.96 2.46 9.04
CA ALA A 46 -1.64 1.09 8.67
C ALA A 46 -2.87 0.34 8.11
N VAL A 47 -4.02 0.44 8.79
CA VAL A 47 -5.27 -0.18 8.32
C VAL A 47 -5.71 0.41 6.97
N THR A 48 -5.66 1.74 6.81
CA THR A 48 -6.05 2.39 5.55
C THR A 48 -5.14 1.99 4.40
N ILE A 49 -3.83 2.01 4.62
CA ILE A 49 -2.84 1.62 3.61
C ILE A 49 -3.01 0.15 3.21
N ALA A 50 -3.23 -0.75 4.19
CA ALA A 50 -3.49 -2.17 3.92
C ALA A 50 -4.75 -2.37 3.07
N GLY A 51 -5.83 -1.60 3.33
CA GLY A 51 -7.04 -1.63 2.50
C GLY A 51 -6.80 -1.18 1.06
N VAL A 52 -6.04 -0.09 0.87
CA VAL A 52 -5.66 0.40 -0.47
C VAL A 52 -4.82 -0.64 -1.22
N GLU A 53 -3.88 -1.29 -0.54
CA GLU A 53 -3.04 -2.35 -1.12
C GLU A 53 -3.87 -3.59 -1.48
N LEU A 54 -4.77 -4.02 -0.59
CA LEU A 54 -5.67 -5.14 -0.81
C LEU A 54 -6.50 -4.93 -2.08
N MET A 55 -7.10 -3.75 -2.24
CA MET A 55 -7.88 -3.41 -3.44
C MET A 55 -7.04 -3.46 -4.71
N HIS A 56 -5.77 -3.04 -4.64
CA HIS A 56 -4.85 -3.12 -5.78
C HIS A 56 -4.50 -4.57 -6.15
N ARG A 57 -4.25 -5.42 -5.14
CA ARG A 57 -3.96 -6.85 -5.34
C ARG A 57 -5.17 -7.60 -5.90
N ILE A 58 -6.39 -7.28 -5.45
CA ILE A 58 -7.65 -7.80 -6.02
C ILE A 58 -7.77 -7.38 -7.49
N ARG A 59 -7.56 -6.09 -7.81
CA ARG A 59 -7.68 -5.58 -9.19
C ARG A 59 -6.65 -6.19 -10.14
N LYS A 60 -5.47 -6.55 -9.63
CA LYS A 60 -4.41 -7.25 -10.39
C LYS A 60 -4.62 -8.76 -10.48
N GLY A 61 -5.62 -9.33 -9.80
CA GLY A 61 -5.80 -10.78 -9.73
C GLY A 61 -4.71 -11.52 -8.94
N GLN A 62 -3.96 -10.80 -8.10
CA GLN A 62 -2.86 -11.35 -7.29
C GLN A 62 -3.35 -12.02 -5.99
N PHE A 63 -4.65 -12.08 -5.78
CA PHE A 63 -5.26 -12.70 -4.61
C PHE A 63 -5.76 -14.10 -4.98
N ASN A 64 -5.40 -15.12 -4.20
CA ASN A 64 -5.90 -16.48 -4.41
C ASN A 64 -7.35 -16.59 -3.92
N LEU A 65 -8.28 -16.18 -4.78
CA LEU A 65 -9.73 -16.22 -4.53
C LEU A 65 -10.34 -17.61 -4.75
N GLY A 66 -9.53 -18.60 -5.17
CA GLY A 66 -9.99 -19.97 -5.40
C GLY A 66 -10.60 -20.60 -4.16
N ARG A 67 -10.01 -20.33 -2.98
CA ARG A 67 -10.53 -20.81 -1.68
C ARG A 67 -11.88 -20.18 -1.30
N LEU A 68 -12.13 -18.95 -1.78
CA LEU A 68 -13.36 -18.21 -1.51
C LEU A 68 -14.44 -18.45 -2.58
N ARG A 69 -14.15 -19.24 -3.64
CA ARG A 69 -15.02 -19.41 -4.82
C ARG A 69 -15.38 -18.10 -5.53
N LEU A 70 -14.61 -17.03 -5.33
CA LEU A 70 -14.81 -15.71 -5.95
C LEU A 70 -13.98 -15.52 -7.24
N LYS A 71 -13.38 -16.60 -7.76
CA LYS A 71 -12.53 -16.56 -8.95
C LYS A 71 -13.37 -16.17 -10.18
N GLY A 72 -12.96 -15.10 -10.87
CA GLY A 72 -13.69 -14.57 -12.04
C GLY A 72 -14.74 -13.51 -11.71
N GLN A 73 -14.96 -13.18 -10.43
CA GLN A 73 -15.83 -12.07 -10.04
C GLN A 73 -15.11 -10.72 -10.19
N ALA A 74 -15.90 -9.66 -10.43
CA ALA A 74 -15.39 -8.29 -10.48
C ALA A 74 -14.85 -7.85 -9.11
N ALA A 75 -13.83 -6.99 -9.09
CA ALA A 75 -13.23 -6.47 -7.86
C ALA A 75 -14.24 -5.93 -6.82
N PRO A 76 -15.33 -5.23 -7.21
CA PRO A 76 -16.36 -4.79 -6.26
C PRO A 76 -17.10 -5.96 -5.58
N ALA A 77 -17.37 -7.04 -6.30
CA ALA A 77 -18.07 -8.21 -5.74
C ALA A 77 -17.18 -8.93 -4.71
N ILE A 78 -15.89 -9.05 -4.99
CA ILE A 78 -14.90 -9.62 -4.06
C ILE A 78 -14.79 -8.75 -2.81
N TRP A 79 -14.75 -7.42 -2.96
CA TRP A 79 -14.71 -6.50 -1.84
C TRP A 79 -15.95 -6.62 -0.93
N ASN A 80 -17.14 -6.66 -1.52
CA ASN A 80 -18.38 -6.82 -0.75
C ASN A 80 -18.42 -8.14 0.02
N ALA A 81 -17.95 -9.23 -0.58
CA ALA A 81 -17.88 -10.54 0.08
C ALA A 81 -16.91 -10.55 1.28
N VAL A 82 -15.77 -9.86 1.17
CA VAL A 82 -14.81 -9.70 2.28
C VAL A 82 -15.39 -8.82 3.39
N LEU A 83 -16.16 -7.79 3.05
CA LEU A 83 -16.78 -6.88 4.02
C LEU A 83 -17.92 -7.56 4.82
N SER A 84 -18.60 -8.54 4.21
CA SER A 84 -19.71 -9.27 4.83
C SER A 84 -19.31 -10.46 5.71
N ALA A 85 -18.02 -10.81 5.75
CA ALA A 85 -17.47 -11.94 6.52
C ALA A 85 -17.02 -11.50 7.92
#